data_AF-A0A4S2KTU3-F1
#
_entry.id   AF-A0A4S2KTU3-F1
#
_cell.length_a   1.000
_cell.length_b   1.000
_cell.length_c   1.000
_cell.angle_alpha   90.00
_cell.angle_beta   90.00
_cell.angle_gamma   90.00
#
_symmetry.space_group_name_H-M   'P 1'
#
loop_
_entity.id
_entity.type
_entity.pdbx_description
1 polymer ?
#
loop_
_entity_poly.entity_id
_entity_poly.type
_entity_poly.pdbx_seq_one_letter_code
_entity_poly.pdbx_strand_id
1 'polypeptide(L)'
;MLNVVRYHTKVLGAYNATRRTLSRQHLFTNAKTDVVRCNDASFKEYCSKFLLQKRPLKQANVVIRNYAAKPSSRNDKIVGSWLLTCGGMVFVAVALGGITRLTESGLSMVTWKLLGEKMPLNEAQWVSEFERYKQFPEYKITNHSMTLEEFKRIWWMEYLHRTWGRLIGAVFVIPATYFWYKGMLKRGMKMRVVALGSLIGLQGLMGWYMVKSGLEDRFIEPSDVPRVSQYRLAAHLGLALLLYTGFLYNALDHLIPAQK
;
A
#
# COMPACT_ATOMS: atom_id res chain seq x y z
N MET A 1 8.56 48.92 -54.79
CA MET A 1 8.56 48.61 -53.35
C MET A 1 7.85 49.73 -52.62
N LEU A 2 6.60 49.51 -52.22
CA LEU A 2 5.84 50.23 -51.18
C LEU A 2 4.48 49.51 -51.08
N ASN A 3 4.27 48.82 -49.95
CA ASN A 3 3.03 48.10 -49.66
C ASN A 3 2.07 49.06 -48.95
N VAL A 4 0.83 49.12 -49.43
CA VAL A 4 -0.25 49.97 -48.94
C VAL A 4 -1.41 49.05 -48.54
N VAL A 5 -2.26 49.54 -47.62
CA VAL A 5 -3.65 49.08 -47.35
C VAL A 5 -3.69 47.91 -46.32
N ARG A 6 -4.49 47.86 -45.24
CA ARG A 6 -5.73 48.52 -44.78
C ARG A 6 -5.85 48.25 -43.27
N TYR A 7 -6.28 49.22 -42.47
CA TYR A 7 -7.06 48.92 -41.26
C TYR A 7 -8.32 49.79 -41.31
N HIS A 8 -9.47 49.12 -41.38
CA HIS A 8 -10.80 49.72 -41.47
C HIS A 8 -11.31 50.07 -40.06
N THR A 9 -12.01 51.20 -39.96
CA THR A 9 -12.59 51.76 -38.75
C THR A 9 -14.12 51.61 -38.73
N LYS A 10 -14.69 51.70 -37.51
CA LYS A 10 -16.07 52.14 -37.13
C LYS A 10 -17.21 51.11 -37.38
N VAL A 11 -18.28 50.96 -36.58
CA VAL A 11 -18.98 51.82 -35.60
C VAL A 11 -19.98 50.99 -34.73
N LEU A 12 -20.26 51.49 -33.52
CA LEU A 12 -21.39 51.35 -32.56
C LEU A 12 -22.50 50.28 -32.72
N GLY A 13 -22.93 49.74 -31.57
CA GLY A 13 -24.27 49.19 -31.36
C GLY A 13 -24.47 48.56 -29.97
N ALA A 14 -25.15 49.27 -29.06
CA ALA A 14 -25.59 48.80 -27.75
C ALA A 14 -26.70 47.73 -27.87
N TYR A 15 -26.83 46.80 -26.90
CA TYR A 15 -28.11 46.34 -26.32
C TYR A 15 -27.88 45.45 -25.08
N ASN A 16 -28.61 45.79 -24.01
CA ASN A 16 -28.69 45.08 -22.73
C ASN A 16 -29.52 43.79 -22.85
N ALA A 17 -29.10 42.70 -22.19
CA ALA A 17 -30.00 41.62 -21.79
C ALA A 17 -29.48 40.89 -20.53
N THR A 18 -30.01 41.37 -19.41
CA THR A 18 -30.11 40.83 -18.05
C THR A 18 -30.10 39.30 -17.94
N ARG A 19 -29.16 38.74 -17.17
CA ARG A 19 -29.27 37.39 -16.58
C ARG A 19 -29.53 37.52 -15.08
N ARG A 20 -30.80 37.41 -14.68
CA ARG A 20 -31.26 37.34 -13.28
C ARG A 20 -31.66 35.91 -12.95
N THR A 21 -30.99 35.33 -11.95
CA THR A 21 -31.49 34.35 -10.95
C THR A 21 -30.30 34.17 -9.98
N LEU A 22 -30.17 34.84 -8.83
CA LEU A 22 -30.96 34.74 -7.58
C LEU A 22 -31.36 33.27 -7.31
N SER A 23 -31.09 32.64 -6.16
CA SER A 23 -31.02 33.21 -4.82
C SER A 23 -30.55 32.18 -3.78
N ARG A 24 -29.87 32.71 -2.75
CA ARG A 24 -30.00 32.40 -1.31
C ARG A 24 -29.70 31.00 -0.77
N GLN A 25 -28.52 30.96 -0.15
CA GLN A 25 -28.28 30.35 1.16
C GLN A 25 -29.44 30.63 2.14
N HIS A 26 -30.03 29.58 2.71
CA HIS A 26 -30.97 29.71 3.82
C HIS A 26 -30.23 29.60 5.15
N LEU A 27 -30.20 30.75 5.82
CA LEU A 27 -29.82 30.98 7.20
C LEU A 27 -30.68 30.14 8.15
N PHE A 28 -30.03 29.55 9.17
CA PHE A 28 -30.70 29.07 10.36
C PHE A 28 -31.36 30.26 11.08
N THR A 29 -32.68 30.27 11.17
CA THR A 29 -33.41 31.20 12.04
C THR A 29 -34.07 30.41 13.16
N ASN A 30 -33.59 30.65 14.39
CA ASN A 30 -34.26 30.28 15.63
C ASN A 30 -35.63 30.98 15.68
N ALA A 31 -36.72 30.22 15.71
CA ALA A 31 -38.05 30.76 15.97
C ALA A 31 -38.34 30.69 17.47
N LYS A 32 -38.59 31.85 18.08
CA LYS A 32 -39.11 32.00 19.43
C LYS A 32 -40.48 31.31 19.54
N THR A 33 -40.70 30.65 20.67
CA THR A 33 -42.00 30.15 21.14
C THR A 33 -42.92 31.33 21.48
N ASP A 34 -43.93 31.57 20.65
CA ASP A 34 -45.10 32.36 21.03
C ASP A 34 -46.17 31.43 21.57
N VAL A 35 -46.46 31.56 22.87
CA VAL A 35 -47.57 30.88 23.55
C VAL A 35 -48.85 31.62 23.18
N VAL A 36 -49.56 31.12 22.16
CA VAL A 36 -50.92 31.57 21.83
C VAL A 36 -51.92 30.59 22.46
N ARG A 37 -52.63 31.09 23.47
CA ARG A 37 -53.77 30.43 24.11
C ARG A 37 -55.02 30.69 23.26
N CYS A 38 -55.55 29.68 22.59
CA CYS A 38 -56.84 29.77 21.89
C CYS A 38 -57.74 28.57 22.22
N ASN A 39 -59.03 28.87 22.35
CA ASN A 39 -60.08 28.11 23.02
C ASN A 39 -60.52 26.81 22.29
N ASP A 40 -61.08 25.93 23.12
CA ASP A 40 -61.27 24.47 23.01
C ASP A 40 -62.35 23.98 22.01
N ALA A 41 -62.71 24.75 20.97
CA ALA A 41 -63.86 24.39 20.12
C ALA A 41 -63.54 24.13 18.64
N SER A 42 -62.38 24.53 18.13
CA SER A 42 -62.05 24.43 16.69
C SER A 42 -61.07 23.29 16.34
N PHE A 43 -60.68 22.47 17.33
CA PHE A 43 -59.70 21.38 17.12
C PHE A 43 -60.35 20.10 16.55
N LYS A 44 -61.64 19.87 16.83
CA LYS A 44 -62.28 18.58 16.53
C LYS A 44 -62.60 18.39 15.04
N GLU A 45 -62.84 19.48 14.31
CA GLU A 45 -63.26 19.42 12.91
C GLU A 45 -62.06 19.32 11.94
N TYR A 46 -60.92 19.92 12.30
CA TYR A 46 -59.70 19.82 11.48
C TYR A 46 -58.99 18.47 11.65
N CYS A 47 -59.08 17.86 12.84
CA CYS A 47 -58.45 16.56 13.13
C CYS A 47 -59.10 15.40 12.35
N SER A 48 -60.37 15.52 11.96
CA SER A 48 -61.08 14.48 11.19
C SER A 48 -60.57 14.35 9.75
N LYS A 49 -60.21 15.47 9.10
CA LYS A 49 -59.67 15.45 7.72
C LYS A 49 -58.20 15.03 7.66
N PHE A 50 -57.44 15.17 8.75
CA PHE A 50 -56.05 14.72 8.80
C PHE A 50 -55.91 13.20 9.07
N LEU A 51 -56.92 12.56 9.65
CA LEU A 51 -56.89 11.13 9.98
C LEU A 51 -57.32 10.20 8.82
N LEU A 52 -57.63 10.75 7.65
CA LEU A 52 -57.97 9.99 6.44
C LEU A 52 -56.90 10.08 5.33
N GLN A 53 -55.64 10.22 5.70
CA GLN A 53 -54.54 9.92 4.79
C GLN A 53 -53.69 8.78 5.34
N LYS A 54 -54.30 7.57 5.39
CA LYS A 54 -53.54 6.31 5.44
C LYS A 54 -52.78 6.15 4.12
N ARG A 55 -51.68 6.88 3.96
CA ARG A 55 -50.65 6.55 2.96
C ARG A 55 -50.18 5.12 3.24
N PRO A 56 -50.05 4.26 2.22
CA PRO A 56 -49.59 2.90 2.44
C PRO A 56 -48.14 2.96 2.93
N LEU A 57 -47.91 2.57 4.18
CA LEU A 57 -46.59 2.29 4.77
C LEU A 57 -45.88 1.09 4.10
N LYS A 58 -46.19 0.79 2.84
CA LYS A 58 -45.49 -0.24 2.04
C LYS A 58 -44.25 0.31 1.34
N GLN A 59 -44.08 1.62 1.22
CA GLN A 59 -42.91 2.22 0.56
C GLN A 59 -41.76 2.60 1.51
N ALA A 60 -42.02 2.77 2.81
CA ALA A 60 -40.97 3.10 3.78
C ALA A 60 -39.97 1.93 3.99
N ASN A 61 -40.41 0.69 3.84
CA ASN A 61 -39.56 -0.50 3.92
C ASN A 61 -38.74 -0.78 2.64
N VAL A 62 -38.94 0.00 1.57
CA VAL A 62 -38.22 -0.19 0.29
C VAL A 62 -36.96 0.68 0.20
N VAL A 63 -36.89 1.77 0.98
CA VAL A 63 -35.78 2.74 0.89
C VAL A 63 -34.65 2.46 1.90
N ILE A 64 -34.93 1.73 2.99
CA ILE A 64 -33.90 1.29 3.95
C ILE A 64 -33.36 -0.09 3.55
N ARG A 65 -32.75 -0.21 2.37
CA ARG A 65 -32.04 -1.45 1.98
C ARG A 65 -30.68 -1.25 1.32
N ASN A 66 -30.32 -0.03 0.94
CA ASN A 66 -29.14 0.21 0.11
C ASN A 66 -27.91 0.73 0.86
N TYR A 67 -27.99 0.92 2.17
CA TYR A 67 -26.85 1.27 3.03
C TYR A 67 -26.42 0.13 3.95
N ALA A 68 -26.73 -1.12 3.59
CA ALA A 68 -26.13 -2.27 4.23
C ALA A 68 -24.95 -2.72 3.36
N ALA A 69 -23.73 -2.64 3.91
CA ALA A 69 -22.54 -3.15 3.25
C ALA A 69 -22.81 -4.57 2.78
N LYS A 70 -22.59 -4.84 1.49
CA LYS A 70 -22.78 -6.19 0.94
C LYS A 70 -21.95 -7.15 1.80
N PRO A 71 -22.56 -8.17 2.44
CA PRO A 71 -21.81 -9.08 3.30
C PRO A 71 -20.70 -9.74 2.47
N SER A 72 -19.46 -9.62 2.92
CA SER A 72 -18.33 -10.27 2.23
C SER A 72 -18.51 -11.77 2.27
N SER A 73 -18.37 -12.43 1.11
CA SER A 73 -18.52 -13.88 1.03
C SER A 73 -17.41 -14.55 1.83
N ARG A 74 -17.62 -15.80 2.25
CA ARG A 74 -16.56 -16.59 2.93
C ARG A 74 -15.26 -16.61 2.12
N ASN A 75 -15.36 -16.70 0.79
CA ASN A 75 -14.21 -16.68 -0.11
C ASN A 75 -13.51 -15.32 -0.13
N ASP A 76 -14.27 -14.20 -0.16
CA ASP A 76 -13.67 -12.86 -0.10
C ASP A 76 -12.91 -12.67 1.22
N LYS A 77 -13.46 -13.16 2.35
CA LYS A 77 -12.76 -13.11 3.65
C LYS A 77 -11.46 -13.90 3.67
N ILE A 78 -11.47 -15.13 3.12
CA ILE A 78 -10.27 -15.98 3.03
C ILE A 78 -9.17 -15.29 2.20
N VAL A 79 -9.53 -14.75 1.03
CA VAL A 79 -8.59 -14.02 0.17
C VAL A 79 -8.09 -12.76 0.85
N GLY A 80 -8.96 -12.00 1.52
CA GLY A 80 -8.60 -10.81 2.28
C GLY A 80 -7.64 -11.10 3.43
N SER A 81 -7.89 -12.15 4.22
CA SER A 81 -7.00 -12.59 5.30
C SER A 81 -5.64 -13.03 4.77
N TRP A 82 -5.59 -13.76 3.65
CA TRP A 82 -4.33 -14.15 3.00
C TRP A 82 -3.50 -12.93 2.59
N LEU A 83 -4.12 -11.94 1.92
CA LEU A 83 -3.45 -10.70 1.54
C LEU A 83 -2.97 -9.90 2.75
N LEU A 84 -3.75 -9.90 3.83
CA LEU A 84 -3.37 -9.26 5.10
C LEU A 84 -2.15 -9.96 5.72
N THR A 85 -2.11 -11.29 5.70
CA THR A 85 -0.94 -12.07 6.14
C THR A 85 0.29 -11.72 5.30
N CYS A 86 0.17 -11.67 3.97
CA CYS A 86 1.28 -11.24 3.11
C CYS A 86 1.74 -9.81 3.44
N GLY A 87 0.82 -8.87 3.64
CA GLY A 87 1.13 -7.50 4.04
C GLY A 87 1.86 -7.44 5.39
N GLY A 88 1.38 -8.17 6.40
CA GLY A 88 2.03 -8.28 7.71
C GLY A 88 3.44 -8.87 7.62
N MET A 89 3.64 -9.89 6.79
CA MET A 89 4.96 -10.46 6.57
C MET A 89 5.92 -9.46 5.89
N VAL A 90 5.44 -8.68 4.91
CA VAL A 90 6.24 -7.61 4.27
C VAL A 90 6.62 -6.54 5.28
N PHE A 91 5.71 -6.13 6.17
CA PHE A 91 6.02 -5.20 7.26
C PHE A 91 7.16 -5.72 8.15
N VAL A 92 7.08 -6.99 8.56
CA VAL A 92 8.17 -7.64 9.32
C VAL A 92 9.46 -7.68 8.50
N ALA A 93 9.40 -7.95 7.20
CA ALA A 93 10.58 -7.94 6.32
C ALA A 93 11.26 -6.57 6.28
N VAL A 94 10.48 -5.49 6.20
CA VAL A 94 10.99 -4.11 6.22
C VAL A 94 11.65 -3.80 7.56
N ALA A 95 11.04 -4.20 8.68
CA ALA A 95 11.64 -4.03 10.01
C ALA A 95 12.96 -4.82 10.14
N LEU A 96 12.99 -6.09 9.73
CA LEU A 96 14.19 -6.93 9.70
C LEU A 96 15.28 -6.31 8.80
N GLY A 97 14.91 -5.79 7.64
CA GLY A 97 15.84 -5.11 6.73
C GLY A 97 16.41 -3.82 7.33
N GLY A 98 15.58 -3.06 8.05
CA GLY A 98 16.01 -1.89 8.83
C GLY A 98 17.04 -2.26 9.90
N ILE A 99 16.77 -3.30 10.69
CA ILE A 99 17.72 -3.83 11.68
C ILE A 99 19.01 -4.30 10.99
N THR A 100 18.91 -5.03 9.88
CA THR A 100 20.06 -5.51 9.11
C THR A 100 20.94 -4.34 8.64
N ARG A 101 20.31 -3.23 8.23
CA ARG A 101 21.04 -2.02 7.85
C ARG A 101 21.70 -1.31 9.02
N LEU A 102 21.00 -1.17 10.15
CA LEU A 102 21.49 -0.51 11.36
C LEU A 102 22.62 -1.29 12.04
N THR A 103 22.61 -2.61 11.89
CA THR A 103 23.67 -3.52 12.39
C THR A 103 24.80 -3.72 11.39
N GLU A 104 24.77 -3.02 10.25
CA GLU A 104 25.75 -3.13 9.15
C GLU A 104 25.99 -4.58 8.71
N SER A 105 24.94 -5.40 8.73
CA SER A 105 25.00 -6.82 8.38
C SER A 105 24.65 -7.11 6.91
N GLY A 106 24.41 -6.08 6.09
CA GLY A 106 23.89 -6.23 4.73
C GLY A 106 24.84 -6.88 3.70
N LEU A 107 26.11 -7.09 4.05
CA LEU A 107 27.15 -7.71 3.22
C LEU A 107 27.83 -8.90 3.92
N SER A 108 27.26 -9.38 5.03
CA SER A 108 27.80 -10.50 5.81
C SER A 108 27.65 -11.87 5.11
N MET A 109 26.68 -12.00 4.19
CA MET A 109 26.38 -13.21 3.44
C MET A 109 26.51 -12.95 1.92
N VAL A 110 27.70 -13.25 1.42
CA VAL A 110 28.14 -12.87 0.07
C VAL A 110 27.57 -13.76 -1.02
N THR A 111 27.30 -15.01 -0.68
CA THR A 111 26.70 -15.98 -1.59
C THR A 111 25.21 -15.69 -1.73
N TRP A 112 24.75 -15.59 -2.98
CA TRP A 112 23.33 -15.49 -3.28
C TRP A 112 22.91 -16.74 -4.04
N LYS A 113 22.11 -17.59 -3.40
CA LYS A 113 21.46 -18.75 -4.02
C LYS A 113 19.96 -18.55 -4.03
N LEU A 114 19.34 -18.76 -5.20
CA LEU A 114 17.90 -18.62 -5.39
C LEU A 114 17.10 -19.55 -4.46
N LEU A 115 17.56 -20.79 -4.30
CA LEU A 115 16.90 -21.81 -3.47
C LEU A 115 17.26 -21.73 -1.98
N GLY A 116 18.11 -20.78 -1.57
CA GLY A 116 18.58 -20.62 -0.20
C GLY A 116 20.02 -21.10 0.01
N GLU A 117 20.69 -20.45 0.95
CA GLU A 117 22.00 -20.85 1.45
C GLU A 117 21.82 -21.95 2.50
N LYS A 118 22.71 -22.94 2.54
CA LYS A 118 22.73 -23.88 3.66
C LYS A 118 23.34 -23.17 4.87
N MET A 119 22.61 -23.19 5.99
CA MET A 119 23.11 -22.69 7.26
C MET A 119 24.36 -23.48 7.69
N PRO A 120 25.43 -22.81 8.15
CA PRO A 120 26.57 -23.49 8.74
C PRO A 120 26.12 -24.22 10.02
N LEU A 121 26.21 -25.54 10.02
CA LEU A 121 25.78 -26.38 11.16
C LEU A 121 26.91 -26.65 12.14
N ASN A 122 28.15 -26.66 11.65
CA ASN A 122 29.33 -27.04 12.41
C ASN A 122 30.30 -25.86 12.57
N GLU A 123 31.10 -25.88 13.63
CA GLU A 123 32.09 -24.83 13.92
C GLU A 123 33.09 -24.64 12.76
N ALA A 124 33.57 -25.73 12.15
CA ALA A 124 34.46 -25.67 10.99
C ALA A 124 33.83 -24.91 9.80
N GLN A 125 32.52 -25.03 9.58
CA GLN A 125 31.81 -24.30 8.52
C GLN A 125 31.68 -22.81 8.87
N TRP A 126 31.42 -22.49 10.13
CA TRP A 126 31.40 -21.11 10.62
C TRP A 126 32.75 -20.43 10.46
N VAL A 127 33.84 -21.12 10.79
CA VAL A 127 35.21 -20.60 10.60
C VAL A 127 35.47 -20.40 9.11
N SER A 128 35.10 -21.34 8.24
CA SER A 128 35.27 -21.18 6.79
C SER A 128 34.54 -19.97 6.21
N GLU A 129 33.28 -19.73 6.63
CA GLU A 129 32.53 -18.55 6.17
C GLU A 129 33.09 -17.26 6.78
N PHE A 130 33.59 -17.30 8.01
CA PHE A 130 34.24 -16.15 8.62
C PHE A 130 35.55 -15.79 7.91
N GLU A 131 36.40 -16.78 7.58
CA GLU A 131 37.61 -16.57 6.78
C GLU A 131 37.28 -15.99 5.40
N ARG A 132 36.17 -16.43 4.80
CA ARG A 132 35.67 -15.83 3.57
C ARG A 132 35.25 -14.38 3.79
N TYR A 133 34.52 -14.08 4.86
CA TYR A 133 34.12 -12.71 5.22
C TYR A 133 35.32 -11.76 5.40
N LYS A 134 36.43 -12.25 5.99
CA LYS A 134 37.67 -11.47 6.15
C LYS A 134 38.29 -10.98 4.84
N GLN A 135 37.99 -11.63 3.71
CA GLN A 135 38.51 -11.23 2.40
C GLN A 135 37.84 -9.96 1.88
N PHE A 136 36.65 -9.61 2.38
CA PHE A 136 35.85 -8.49 1.91
C PHE A 136 36.31 -7.15 2.50
N PRO A 137 36.11 -6.06 1.75
CA PRO A 137 36.55 -4.74 2.18
C PRO A 137 35.77 -4.22 3.41
N GLU A 138 34.56 -4.72 3.69
CA GLU A 138 33.81 -4.36 4.91
C GLU A 138 34.52 -4.83 6.20
N TYR A 139 35.05 -6.06 6.20
CA TYR A 139 35.91 -6.54 7.28
C TYR A 139 37.21 -5.75 7.36
N LYS A 140 37.80 -5.43 6.19
CA LYS A 140 39.07 -4.70 6.05
C LYS A 140 38.97 -3.18 6.19
N ILE A 141 37.84 -2.61 6.58
CA ILE A 141 37.71 -1.15 6.79
C ILE A 141 36.96 -0.86 8.09
N THR A 142 35.87 -1.59 8.34
CA THR A 142 34.95 -1.28 9.45
C THR A 142 35.02 -2.33 10.57
N ASN A 143 35.17 -3.62 10.23
CA ASN A 143 34.99 -4.73 11.17
C ASN A 143 36.28 -5.52 11.49
N HIS A 144 37.45 -4.89 11.40
CA HIS A 144 38.76 -5.58 11.52
C HIS A 144 38.99 -6.37 12.81
N SER A 145 38.36 -5.96 13.91
CA SER A 145 38.49 -6.59 15.22
C SER A 145 37.30 -7.50 15.57
N MET A 146 36.45 -7.81 14.59
CA MET A 146 35.22 -8.58 14.84
C MET A 146 35.54 -10.03 15.24
N THR A 147 34.86 -10.50 16.28
CA THR A 147 34.94 -11.88 16.75
C THR A 147 34.03 -12.82 15.95
N LEU A 148 34.26 -14.13 16.07
CA LEU A 148 33.40 -15.14 15.42
C LEU A 148 31.93 -15.07 15.91
N GLU A 149 31.70 -14.71 17.18
CA GLU A 149 30.35 -14.57 17.72
C GLU A 149 29.61 -13.36 17.17
N GLU A 150 30.29 -12.23 17.03
CA GLU A 150 29.73 -11.04 16.38
C GLU A 150 29.42 -11.29 14.91
N PHE A 151 30.31 -12.00 14.21
CA PHE A 151 30.08 -12.45 12.83
C PHE A 151 28.82 -13.32 12.73
N LYS A 152 28.64 -14.29 13.62
CA LYS A 152 27.43 -15.14 13.66
C LYS A 152 26.17 -14.29 13.78
N ARG A 153 26.16 -13.26 14.64
CA ARG A 153 25.00 -12.38 14.84
C ARG A 153 24.62 -11.61 13.58
N ILE A 154 25.60 -10.99 12.90
CA ILE A 154 25.34 -10.25 11.66
C ILE A 154 24.89 -11.18 10.54
N TRP A 155 25.53 -12.35 10.41
CA TRP A 155 25.19 -13.37 9.43
C TRP A 155 23.75 -13.86 9.61
N TRP A 156 23.32 -14.07 10.87
CA TRP A 156 21.97 -14.51 11.19
C TRP A 156 20.89 -13.50 10.80
N MET A 157 21.14 -12.21 11.00
CA MET A 157 20.19 -11.16 10.62
C MET A 157 19.97 -11.16 9.11
N GLU A 158 21.06 -11.22 8.34
CA GLU A 158 20.98 -11.25 6.89
C GLU A 158 20.33 -12.54 6.37
N TYR A 159 20.72 -13.69 6.91
CA TYR A 159 20.12 -14.98 6.57
C TYR A 159 18.61 -14.99 6.85
N LEU A 160 18.18 -14.49 8.02
CA LEU A 160 16.79 -14.40 8.40
C LEU A 160 16.03 -13.47 7.45
N HIS A 161 16.57 -12.28 7.15
CA HIS A 161 15.95 -11.34 6.22
C HIS A 161 15.76 -11.96 4.81
N ARG A 162 16.79 -12.61 4.26
CA ARG A 162 16.73 -13.28 2.94
C ARG A 162 15.74 -14.45 2.93
N THR A 163 15.75 -15.26 3.99
CA THR A 163 14.87 -16.43 4.13
C THR A 163 13.41 -16.00 4.31
N TRP A 164 13.18 -14.93 5.07
CA TRP A 164 11.86 -14.33 5.23
C TRP A 164 11.30 -13.81 3.90
N GLY A 165 12.13 -13.15 3.09
CA GLY A 165 11.75 -12.74 1.72
C GLY A 165 11.30 -13.91 0.84
N ARG A 166 12.02 -15.04 0.88
CA ARG A 166 11.63 -16.27 0.17
C ARG A 166 10.31 -16.83 0.70
N LEU A 167 10.12 -16.84 2.02
CA LEU A 167 8.90 -17.32 2.66
C LEU A 167 7.68 -16.48 2.21
N ILE A 168 7.82 -15.16 2.10
CA ILE A 168 6.77 -14.28 1.55
C ILE A 168 6.40 -14.70 0.13
N GLY A 169 7.40 -14.95 -0.72
CA GLY A 169 7.18 -15.44 -2.08
C GLY A 169 6.39 -16.75 -2.10
N ALA A 170 6.75 -17.72 -1.25
CA ALA A 170 6.05 -19.00 -1.16
C ALA A 170 4.60 -18.85 -0.63
N VAL A 171 4.43 -18.09 0.47
CA VAL A 171 3.12 -17.80 1.08
C VAL A 171 2.22 -16.99 0.14
N PHE A 172 2.79 -16.24 -0.80
CA PHE A 172 2.02 -15.59 -1.85
C PHE A 172 1.67 -16.57 -2.98
N VAL A 173 2.66 -17.23 -3.59
CA VAL A 173 2.47 -18.02 -4.81
C VAL A 173 1.61 -19.27 -4.58
N ILE A 174 1.77 -19.97 -3.45
CA ILE A 174 1.04 -21.22 -3.18
C ILE A 174 -0.48 -20.96 -3.05
N PRO A 175 -0.97 -20.03 -2.21
CA PRO A 175 -2.38 -19.71 -2.16
C PRO A 175 -2.87 -19.00 -3.43
N ALA A 176 -2.06 -18.14 -4.06
CA ALA A 176 -2.45 -17.46 -5.31
C ALA A 176 -2.77 -18.47 -6.42
N THR A 177 -1.92 -19.48 -6.61
CA THR A 177 -2.15 -20.55 -7.61
C THR A 177 -3.37 -21.38 -7.27
N TYR A 178 -3.55 -21.74 -5.99
CA TYR A 178 -4.74 -22.44 -5.51
C TYR A 178 -6.03 -21.65 -5.77
N PHE A 179 -6.08 -20.37 -5.40
CA PHE A 179 -7.25 -19.51 -5.63
C PHE A 179 -7.54 -19.29 -7.11
N TRP A 180 -6.50 -19.27 -7.95
CA TRP A 180 -6.64 -19.17 -9.40
C TRP A 180 -7.27 -20.42 -9.99
N TYR A 181 -6.79 -21.60 -9.61
CA TYR A 181 -7.32 -22.89 -10.06
C TYR A 181 -8.75 -23.12 -9.59
N LYS A 182 -9.07 -22.73 -8.35
CA LYS A 182 -10.43 -22.83 -7.78
C LYS A 182 -11.40 -21.75 -8.28
N GLY A 183 -10.95 -20.81 -9.13
CA GLY A 183 -11.81 -19.74 -9.64
C GLY A 183 -12.31 -18.76 -8.58
N MET A 184 -11.64 -18.68 -7.43
CA MET A 184 -12.03 -17.79 -6.32
C MET A 184 -11.72 -16.32 -6.61
N LEU A 185 -10.87 -16.04 -7.60
CA LEU A 185 -10.43 -14.68 -7.97
C LEU A 185 -11.29 -14.09 -9.10
N LYS A 186 -11.90 -12.92 -8.84
CA LYS A 186 -12.58 -12.10 -9.86
C LYS A 186 -11.57 -11.60 -10.91
N ARG A 187 -12.03 -11.26 -12.11
CA ARG A 187 -11.15 -10.84 -13.23
C ARG A 187 -10.22 -9.67 -12.85
N GLY A 188 -10.73 -8.66 -12.16
CA GLY A 188 -9.93 -7.54 -11.65
C GLY A 188 -8.87 -7.99 -10.63
N MET A 189 -9.23 -8.89 -9.72
CA MET A 189 -8.30 -9.40 -8.71
C MET A 189 -7.17 -10.24 -9.32
N LYS A 190 -7.44 -11.02 -10.38
CA LYS A 190 -6.41 -11.76 -11.11
C LYS A 190 -5.30 -10.83 -11.63
N MET A 191 -5.66 -9.69 -12.21
CA MET A 191 -4.69 -8.69 -12.66
C MET A 191 -3.89 -8.09 -11.49
N ARG A 192 -4.56 -7.81 -10.37
CA ARG A 192 -3.88 -7.31 -9.15
C ARG A 192 -2.92 -8.34 -8.55
N VAL A 193 -3.30 -9.62 -8.51
CA VAL A 193 -2.42 -10.71 -8.05
C VAL A 193 -1.19 -10.83 -8.95
N VAL A 194 -1.35 -10.76 -10.27
CA VAL A 194 -0.19 -10.76 -11.18
C VAL A 194 0.70 -9.54 -10.94
N ALA A 195 0.12 -8.34 -10.80
CA ALA A 195 0.89 -7.13 -10.50
C ALA A 195 1.66 -7.24 -9.16
N LEU A 196 1.02 -7.70 -8.09
CA LEU A 196 1.66 -7.93 -6.79
C LEU A 196 2.74 -9.01 -6.86
N GLY A 197 2.50 -10.09 -7.61
CA GLY A 197 3.50 -11.14 -7.85
C GLY A 197 4.72 -10.62 -8.61
N SER A 198 4.51 -9.79 -9.63
CA SER A 198 5.61 -9.11 -10.33
C SER A 198 6.39 -8.18 -9.41
N LEU A 199 5.72 -7.44 -8.52
CA LEU A 199 6.38 -6.59 -7.52
C LEU A 199 7.20 -7.41 -6.52
N ILE A 200 6.73 -8.59 -6.09
CA ILE A 200 7.53 -9.52 -5.26
C ILE A 200 8.77 -9.98 -6.02
N GLY A 201 8.63 -10.35 -7.30
CA GLY A 201 9.75 -10.75 -8.14
C GLY A 201 10.78 -9.63 -8.30
N LEU A 202 10.32 -8.41 -8.59
CA LEU A 202 11.15 -7.21 -8.67
C LEU A 202 11.84 -6.91 -7.33
N GLN A 203 11.18 -7.16 -6.19
CA GLN A 203 11.79 -6.98 -4.87
C GLN A 203 12.96 -7.94 -4.68
N GLY A 204 12.79 -9.21 -5.04
CA GLY A 204 13.86 -10.21 -5.02
C GLY A 204 15.02 -9.87 -5.97
N LEU A 205 14.70 -9.43 -7.19
CA LEU A 205 15.70 -8.98 -8.17
C LEU A 205 16.47 -7.76 -7.68
N MET A 206 15.80 -6.80 -7.05
CA MET A 206 16.43 -5.63 -6.47
C MET A 206 17.35 -6.02 -5.31
N GLY A 207 16.93 -6.97 -4.45
CA GLY A 207 17.77 -7.52 -3.40
C GLY A 207 19.02 -8.22 -3.94
N TRP A 208 18.89 -9.02 -5.00
CA TRP A 208 20.04 -9.60 -5.70
C TRP A 208 20.97 -8.54 -6.28
N TYR A 209 20.42 -7.51 -6.94
CA TYR A 209 21.19 -6.41 -7.51
C TYR A 209 21.98 -5.66 -6.44
N MET A 210 21.37 -5.37 -5.28
CA MET A 210 22.06 -4.74 -4.15
C MET A 210 23.29 -5.54 -3.72
N VAL A 211 23.17 -6.87 -3.59
CA VAL A 211 24.28 -7.75 -3.18
C VAL A 211 25.36 -7.78 -4.24
N LYS A 212 25.03 -8.11 -5.50
CA LYS A 212 26.01 -8.18 -6.60
C LYS A 212 26.80 -6.88 -6.73
N SER A 213 26.10 -5.76 -6.61
CA SER A 213 26.66 -4.44 -6.81
C SER A 213 27.50 -3.91 -5.65
N GLY A 214 27.42 -4.54 -4.47
CA GLY A 214 28.30 -4.27 -3.34
C GLY A 214 29.63 -5.02 -3.40
N LEU A 215 29.77 -5.96 -4.35
CA LEU A 215 30.97 -6.79 -4.55
C LEU A 215 31.81 -6.34 -5.75
N GLU A 216 31.35 -5.36 -6.52
CA GLU A 216 32.10 -4.81 -7.64
C GLU A 216 33.10 -3.77 -7.12
N ASP A 217 34.39 -3.98 -7.42
CA ASP A 217 35.52 -3.12 -7.06
C ASP A 217 35.47 -1.76 -7.81
N ARG A 218 34.51 -0.91 -7.46
CA ARG A 218 34.38 0.45 -8.02
C ARG A 218 34.93 1.55 -7.12
N PHE A 219 35.63 1.20 -6.04
CA PHE A 219 36.24 2.16 -5.12
C PHE A 219 37.57 2.66 -5.70
N ILE A 220 37.47 3.53 -6.72
CA ILE A 220 38.63 4.20 -7.35
C ILE A 220 39.05 5.45 -6.54
N GLU A 221 38.22 5.92 -5.59
CA GLU A 221 38.57 7.00 -4.67
C GLU A 221 38.79 6.54 -3.21
N PRO A 222 39.79 7.09 -2.48
CA PRO A 222 40.13 6.68 -1.11
C PRO A 222 39.04 6.91 -0.03
N SER A 223 37.96 7.61 -0.37
CA SER A 223 36.85 7.98 0.54
C SER A 223 35.62 7.08 0.40
N ASP A 224 35.69 6.11 -0.52
CA ASP A 224 34.53 5.40 -1.03
C ASP A 224 34.33 4.11 -0.22
N VAL A 225 33.58 4.24 0.89
CA VAL A 225 33.28 3.12 1.79
C VAL A 225 32.49 2.06 1.02
N PRO A 226 32.82 0.75 1.11
CA PRO A 226 32.10 -0.33 0.45
C PRO A 226 30.67 -0.48 0.96
N ARG A 227 29.78 0.34 0.43
CA ARG A 227 28.39 0.43 0.85
C ARG A 227 27.51 0.34 -0.37
N VAL A 228 26.44 -0.44 -0.26
CA VAL A 228 25.35 -0.44 -1.22
C VAL A 228 24.88 1.02 -1.39
N SER A 229 24.91 1.52 -2.63
CA SER A 229 24.49 2.90 -2.94
C SER A 229 23.15 3.23 -2.26
N GLN A 230 23.08 4.41 -1.62
CA GLN A 230 21.87 4.86 -0.90
C GLN A 230 20.64 4.87 -1.82
N TYR A 231 20.84 5.13 -3.11
CA TYR A 231 19.79 5.07 -4.12
C TYR A 231 19.22 3.66 -4.30
N ARG A 232 20.06 2.62 -4.24
CA ARG A 232 19.61 1.21 -4.34
C ARG A 232 18.83 0.80 -3.10
N LEU A 233 19.30 1.19 -1.92
CA LEU A 233 18.60 0.93 -0.67
C LEU A 233 17.22 1.63 -0.65
N ALA A 234 17.18 2.91 -1.04
CA ALA A 234 15.94 3.68 -1.13
C ALA A 234 14.97 3.08 -2.15
N ALA A 235 15.44 2.66 -3.32
CA ALA A 235 14.60 2.01 -4.33
C ALA A 235 14.04 0.66 -3.83
N HIS A 236 14.85 -0.15 -3.14
CA HIS A 236 14.40 -1.41 -2.56
C HIS A 236 13.35 -1.19 -1.45
N LEU A 237 13.56 -0.22 -0.57
CA LEU A 237 12.59 0.15 0.46
C LEU A 237 11.30 0.71 -0.16
N GLY A 238 11.42 1.59 -1.15
CA GLY A 238 10.27 2.16 -1.86
C GLY A 238 9.41 1.09 -2.51
N LEU A 239 10.04 0.10 -3.16
CA LEU A 239 9.34 -1.04 -3.74
C LEU A 239 8.67 -1.92 -2.67
N ALA A 240 9.30 -2.14 -1.51
CA ALA A 240 8.68 -2.83 -0.38
C ALA A 240 7.44 -2.09 0.15
N LEU A 241 7.50 -0.76 0.26
CA LEU A 241 6.38 0.07 0.73
C LEU A 241 5.21 0.08 -0.27
N LEU A 242 5.50 0.11 -1.57
CA LEU A 242 4.49 -0.04 -2.62
C LEU A 242 3.82 -1.42 -2.53
N LEU A 243 4.61 -2.48 -2.35
CA LEU A 243 4.10 -3.84 -2.19
C LEU A 243 3.23 -3.98 -0.93
N TYR A 244 3.69 -3.45 0.21
CA TYR A 244 2.95 -3.42 1.47
C TYR A 244 1.61 -2.71 1.32
N THR A 245 1.62 -1.50 0.74
CA THR A 245 0.41 -0.70 0.51
C THR A 245 -0.54 -1.45 -0.43
N GLY A 246 -0.02 -2.08 -1.47
CA GLY A 246 -0.80 -2.92 -2.39
C GLY A 246 -1.48 -4.09 -1.69
N PHE A 247 -0.77 -4.81 -0.81
CA PHE A 247 -1.36 -5.88 -0.01
C PHE A 247 -2.43 -5.37 0.94
N LEU A 248 -2.12 -4.32 1.71
CA LEU A 248 -3.03 -3.76 2.69
C LEU A 248 -4.31 -3.24 2.04
N TYR A 249 -4.18 -2.47 0.95
CA TYR A 249 -5.34 -1.97 0.20
C TYR A 249 -6.25 -3.11 -0.28
N ASN A 250 -5.68 -4.15 -0.90
CA ASN A 250 -6.48 -5.27 -1.40
C ASN A 250 -7.06 -6.13 -0.27
N ALA A 251 -6.36 -6.28 0.85
CA ALA A 251 -6.87 -6.97 2.03
C ALA A 251 -8.10 -6.24 2.60
N LEU A 252 -7.99 -4.92 2.78
CA LEU A 252 -9.08 -4.09 3.30
C LEU A 252 -10.28 -4.05 2.34
N ASP A 253 -10.06 -3.96 1.02
CA ASP A 253 -11.13 -4.02 0.00
C ASP A 253 -11.95 -5.32 0.08
N HIS A 254 -11.33 -6.44 0.47
CA HIS A 254 -12.00 -7.73 0.63
C HIS A 254 -12.63 -7.94 2.02
N LEU A 255 -11.95 -7.47 3.08
CA LEU A 255 -12.39 -7.66 4.47
C LEU A 255 -13.47 -6.65 4.87
N ILE A 256 -13.35 -5.40 4.41
CA ILE A 256 -14.20 -4.27 4.75
C ILE A 256 -14.66 -3.59 3.44
N PRO A 257 -15.53 -4.25 2.65
CA PRO A 257 -15.98 -3.68 1.39
C PRO A 257 -16.78 -2.39 1.64
N ALA A 258 -16.37 -1.30 0.98
CA ALA A 258 -17.12 -0.05 1.02
C ALA A 258 -18.53 -0.24 0.43
N GLN A 259 -19.51 0.44 1.01
CA GLN A 259 -20.85 0.53 0.42
C GLN A 259 -20.72 1.29 -0.90
N LYS A 260 -21.07 0.63 -2.00
CA LYS A 260 -21.03 1.21 -3.35
C LYS A 260 -22.37 1.81 -3.71
#